data_AF-A0A9W9NEE6-F1
#
_entry.id   AF-A0A9W9NEE6-F1
#
_cell.length_a   1.000
_cell.length_b   1.000
_cell.length_c   1.000
_cell.angle_alpha   90.00
_cell.angle_beta   90.00
_cell.angle_gamma   90.00
#
_symmetry.space_group_name_H-M   'P 1'
#
loop_
_entity.id
_entity.type
_entity.pdbx_description
1 polymer ?
#
loop_
_entity_poly.entity_id
_entity_poly.type
_entity_poly.pdbx_seq_one_letter_code
_entity_poly.pdbx_strand_id
1 'polypeptide(L)'
;MKLYVYPIKSLRGTAVPEGTLTPLGLEWDRRFMLLKVEPTEDGSTTLKNMHVSHHPEMCLFQTAVELPQNNSDSGKITVTYNPASDAEEPRRETKKLDIPLRVTSQQVKTMEKLTVTMYQTSTTAYDMGAEYNEWFTECFGYPVVLAYLGANTRGILGTLPPRKRNKETVWESWWREVSDPKGKEGILMGLLAVYISGTVIWKGYDVVQQGMTSDVLSVKTCINTFAAVVVLSALHWTTLRRREDRIGFSDCAPFLIISETSVDNVSARLPEGEEMDRTKFRPNIVVSGAESAFEEDFWTELAVGPRRSRLLLTGNCVRCQSLNVDYGTGKIGTGESGSILKKLMKDRRVDRGAKFSPVFGRYSFLDRLAAGEQIRVGDEVQVVRRGKERTVVVQCVSGSVCLISFLLTLLNLTSIHRCGLNGQDFTKNPDTSQSYAAAWNLRTLTSAFIPTPRPALQLKARGCTGVTLPAFTL
;
A
#
# COMPACT_ATOMS: atom_id res chain seq x y z
N MET A 1 -0.87 8.41 23.68
CA MET A 1 -1.41 7.60 22.55
C MET A 1 -1.88 6.22 23.04
N LYS A 2 -2.72 5.51 22.26
CA LYS A 2 -3.12 4.09 22.46
C LYS A 2 -2.66 3.23 21.28
N LEU A 3 -2.40 1.94 21.53
CA LEU A 3 -1.87 0.99 20.55
C LEU A 3 -2.77 -0.24 20.39
N TYR A 4 -2.91 -0.71 19.14
CA TYR A 4 -3.69 -1.88 18.79
C TYR A 4 -2.98 -2.75 17.76
N VAL A 5 -3.09 -4.06 17.95
CA VAL A 5 -2.66 -5.07 16.97
C VAL A 5 -3.85 -5.92 16.53
N TYR A 6 -3.81 -6.40 15.28
CA TYR A 6 -4.80 -7.28 14.68
C TYR A 6 -4.08 -8.53 14.15
N PRO A 7 -3.71 -9.48 15.02
CA PRO A 7 -2.85 -10.60 14.65
C PRO A 7 -3.37 -11.40 13.46
N ILE A 8 -4.69 -11.62 13.46
CA ILE A 8 -5.43 -12.22 12.36
C ILE A 8 -6.21 -11.13 11.64
N LYS A 9 -6.00 -11.02 10.33
CA LYS A 9 -6.69 -10.04 9.49
C LYS A 9 -8.21 -10.18 9.61
N SER A 10 -8.90 -9.05 9.62
CA SER A 10 -10.36 -8.92 9.65
C SER A 10 -11.04 -9.31 10.96
N LEU A 11 -10.39 -10.06 11.86
CA LEU A 11 -10.89 -10.28 13.24
C LEU A 11 -10.71 -9.04 14.12
N ARG A 12 -11.31 -9.02 15.31
CA ARG A 12 -11.16 -7.90 16.25
C ARG A 12 -9.71 -7.78 16.73
N GLY A 13 -9.25 -6.54 16.86
CA GLY A 13 -7.92 -6.25 17.39
C GLY A 13 -7.89 -6.31 18.90
N THR A 14 -6.68 -6.33 19.44
CA THR A 14 -6.42 -6.25 20.88
C THR A 14 -5.59 -5.02 21.18
N ALA A 15 -5.92 -4.35 22.29
CA ALA A 15 -5.13 -3.25 22.80
C ALA A 15 -3.85 -3.79 23.45
N VAL A 16 -2.71 -3.19 23.12
CA VAL A 16 -1.41 -3.60 23.70
C VAL A 16 -0.79 -2.44 24.46
N PRO A 17 -0.10 -2.70 25.59
CA PRO A 17 0.56 -1.64 26.35
C PRO A 17 1.81 -1.12 25.62
N GLU A 18 2.41 -1.93 24.75
CA GLU A 18 3.59 -1.59 23.98
C GLU A 18 3.64 -2.37 22.66
N GLY A 19 4.46 -1.92 21.72
CA GLY A 19 4.69 -2.63 20.48
C GLY A 19 5.97 -2.17 19.77
N THR A 20 6.63 -3.10 19.08
CA THR A 20 7.83 -2.82 18.28
C THR A 20 7.43 -2.32 16.89
N LEU A 21 8.00 -1.20 16.47
CA LEU A 21 7.81 -0.65 15.13
C LEU A 21 8.62 -1.46 14.11
N THR A 22 7.93 -1.99 13.09
CA THR A 22 8.56 -2.68 11.96
C THR A 22 8.12 -2.06 10.63
N PRO A 23 8.87 -2.27 9.52
CA PRO A 23 8.43 -1.84 8.21
C PRO A 23 7.07 -2.43 7.76
N LEU A 24 6.63 -3.54 8.36
CA LEU A 24 5.36 -4.21 8.03
C LEU A 24 4.20 -3.84 8.94
N GLY A 25 4.45 -3.08 10.01
CA GLY A 25 3.45 -2.65 10.99
C GLY A 25 4.01 -2.75 12.41
N LEU A 26 3.12 -2.70 13.40
CA LEU A 26 3.49 -3.16 14.74
C LEU A 26 3.85 -4.65 14.66
N GLU A 27 4.83 -5.07 15.45
CA GLU A 27 5.18 -6.48 15.57
C GLU A 27 3.92 -7.30 15.91
N TRP A 28 3.78 -8.46 15.27
CA TRP A 28 2.62 -9.35 15.36
C TRP A 28 1.33 -8.87 14.67
N ASP A 29 1.31 -7.68 14.06
CA ASP A 29 0.12 -7.20 13.34
C ASP A 29 -0.07 -7.89 11.98
N ARG A 30 -1.28 -8.40 11.72
CA ARG A 30 -1.77 -8.95 10.44
C ARG A 30 -0.81 -9.97 9.81
N ARG A 31 -0.30 -10.90 10.62
CA ARG A 31 0.56 -12.01 10.19
C ARG A 31 -0.24 -13.24 9.76
N PHE A 32 -1.50 -13.29 10.14
CA PHE A 32 -2.43 -14.35 9.79
C PHE A 32 -3.64 -13.80 9.02
N MET A 33 -4.29 -14.64 8.23
CA MET A 33 -5.51 -14.32 7.49
C MET A 33 -6.40 -15.56 7.42
N LEU A 34 -7.71 -15.35 7.44
CA LEU A 34 -8.68 -16.39 7.12
C LEU A 34 -9.07 -16.35 5.64
N LEU A 35 -9.10 -17.53 5.04
CA LEU A 35 -9.50 -17.76 3.66
C LEU A 35 -10.71 -18.67 3.64
N LYS A 36 -11.78 -18.26 2.98
CA LYS A 36 -12.95 -19.10 2.75
C LYS A 36 -12.66 -20.03 1.57
N VAL A 37 -12.96 -21.31 1.73
CA VAL A 37 -12.88 -22.28 0.63
C VAL A 37 -14.21 -22.24 -0.13
N GLU A 38 -14.16 -21.91 -1.42
CA GLU A 38 -15.32 -21.92 -2.32
C GLU A 38 -15.11 -23.00 -3.40
N PRO A 39 -16.08 -23.90 -3.61
CA PRO A 39 -16.02 -24.87 -4.70
C PRO A 39 -16.15 -24.13 -6.04
N THR A 40 -15.40 -24.58 -7.04
CA THR A 40 -15.51 -24.13 -8.43
C THR A 40 -16.36 -25.09 -9.25
N GLU A 41 -16.87 -24.61 -10.38
CA GLU A 41 -17.67 -25.43 -11.32
C GLU A 41 -16.90 -26.67 -11.81
N ASP A 42 -15.57 -26.58 -11.87
CA ASP A 42 -14.68 -27.66 -12.31
C ASP A 42 -14.41 -28.72 -11.20
N GLY A 43 -15.04 -28.58 -10.02
CA GLY A 43 -14.83 -29.46 -8.87
C GLY A 43 -13.55 -29.18 -8.08
N SER A 44 -12.73 -28.20 -8.49
CA SER A 44 -11.58 -27.72 -7.72
C SER A 44 -12.01 -26.73 -6.62
N THR A 45 -11.16 -26.47 -5.64
CA THR A 45 -11.43 -25.48 -4.59
C THR A 45 -10.64 -24.20 -4.83
N THR A 46 -11.27 -23.05 -4.54
CA THR A 46 -10.62 -21.74 -4.57
C THR A 46 -10.61 -21.12 -3.18
N LEU A 47 -9.55 -20.39 -2.87
CA LEU A 47 -9.38 -19.69 -1.61
C LEU A 47 -9.68 -18.21 -1.79
N LYS A 48 -10.62 -17.69 -1.02
CA LYS A 48 -11.07 -16.30 -1.09
C LYS A 48 -10.81 -15.57 0.22
N ASN A 49 -10.19 -14.40 0.14
CA ASN A 49 -9.88 -13.60 1.32
C ASN A 49 -11.16 -13.21 2.06
N MET A 50 -11.16 -13.40 3.37
CA MET A 50 -12.28 -12.99 4.21
C MET A 50 -12.08 -11.56 4.75
N HIS A 51 -13.09 -10.72 4.54
CA HIS A 51 -13.13 -9.34 5.00
C HIS A 51 -14.42 -9.07 5.77
N VAL A 52 -14.33 -8.35 6.88
CA VAL A 52 -15.50 -8.06 7.75
C VAL A 52 -16.63 -7.31 7.03
N SER A 53 -16.33 -6.62 5.93
CA SER A 53 -17.36 -5.98 5.10
C SER A 53 -18.25 -6.99 4.37
N HIS A 54 -17.75 -8.18 4.05
CA HIS A 54 -18.48 -9.23 3.35
C HIS A 54 -18.87 -10.39 4.27
N HIS A 55 -18.12 -10.56 5.37
CA HIS A 55 -18.29 -11.58 6.39
C HIS A 55 -18.36 -10.89 7.77
N PRO A 56 -19.45 -10.19 8.10
CA PRO A 56 -19.57 -9.46 9.36
C PRO A 56 -19.42 -10.36 10.59
N GLU A 57 -19.74 -11.66 10.48
CA GLU A 57 -19.62 -12.66 11.54
C GLU A 57 -18.17 -12.85 12.03
N MET A 58 -17.18 -12.44 11.24
CA MET A 58 -15.77 -12.38 11.66
C MET A 58 -15.55 -11.51 12.91
N CYS A 59 -16.43 -10.55 13.19
CA CYS A 59 -16.32 -9.74 14.39
C CYS A 59 -16.77 -10.48 15.66
N LEU A 60 -17.35 -11.68 15.57
CA LEU A 60 -17.66 -12.50 16.75
C LEU A 60 -16.41 -13.12 17.39
N PHE A 61 -15.26 -13.04 16.69
CA PHE A 61 -13.98 -13.52 17.17
C PHE A 61 -13.17 -12.38 17.79
N GLN A 62 -12.88 -12.53 19.08
CA GLN A 62 -11.97 -11.66 19.82
C GLN A 62 -10.58 -12.28 19.86
N THR A 63 -9.55 -11.47 19.71
CA THR A 63 -8.16 -11.92 19.82
C THR A 63 -7.53 -11.29 21.04
N ALA A 64 -6.71 -12.05 21.76
CA ALA A 64 -5.81 -11.57 22.79
C ALA A 64 -4.39 -12.07 22.46
N VAL A 65 -3.36 -11.27 22.76
CA VAL A 65 -1.97 -11.66 22.52
C VAL A 65 -1.22 -11.78 23.83
N GLU A 66 -0.52 -12.88 24.00
CA GLU A 66 0.47 -13.09 25.05
C GLU A 66 1.85 -13.10 24.40
N LEU A 67 2.59 -12.02 24.62
CA LEU A 67 3.90 -11.81 23.99
C LEU A 67 4.92 -12.81 24.53
N PRO A 68 5.84 -13.31 23.68
CA PRO A 68 6.86 -14.23 24.10
C PRO A 68 7.80 -13.57 25.12
N GLN A 69 8.05 -14.23 26.25
CA GLN A 69 8.94 -13.70 27.30
C GLN A 69 10.43 -13.90 26.97
N ASN A 70 10.74 -14.93 26.19
CA ASN A 70 12.10 -15.30 25.81
C ASN A 70 12.13 -15.91 24.40
N ASN A 71 13.31 -16.25 23.90
CA ASN A 71 13.46 -16.78 22.54
C ASN A 71 12.95 -18.22 22.36
N SER A 72 12.77 -18.98 23.45
CA SER A 72 12.20 -20.33 23.43
C SER A 72 10.67 -20.35 23.46
N ASP A 73 10.06 -19.27 23.93
CA ASP A 73 8.61 -19.09 23.97
C ASP A 73 8.14 -18.56 22.60
N SER A 74 7.15 -19.25 22.02
CA SER A 74 6.54 -18.80 20.77
C SER A 74 5.58 -17.64 20.97
N GLY A 75 5.17 -17.36 22.22
CA GLY A 75 4.00 -16.56 22.54
C GLY A 75 2.72 -17.19 21.97
N LYS A 76 1.56 -16.58 22.25
CA LYS A 76 0.29 -17.10 21.74
C LYS A 76 -0.75 -16.01 21.45
N ILE A 77 -1.60 -16.31 20.49
CA ILE A 77 -2.84 -15.59 20.18
C ILE A 77 -3.98 -16.47 20.68
N THR A 78 -4.70 -16.00 21.70
CA THR A 78 -5.94 -16.67 22.11
C THR A 78 -7.09 -16.06 21.32
N VAL A 79 -7.73 -16.86 20.50
CA VAL A 79 -8.94 -16.51 19.75
C VAL A 79 -10.15 -17.02 20.54
N THR A 80 -11.03 -16.11 20.93
CA THR A 80 -12.29 -16.43 21.61
C THR A 80 -13.46 -16.17 20.66
N TYR A 81 -14.21 -17.21 20.33
CA TYR A 81 -15.43 -17.12 19.55
C TYR A 81 -16.64 -16.94 20.48
N ASN A 82 -17.30 -15.80 20.36
CA ASN A 82 -18.50 -15.46 21.10
C ASN A 82 -19.69 -15.44 20.13
N PRO A 83 -20.46 -16.54 20.02
CA PRO A 83 -21.60 -16.60 19.11
C PRO A 83 -22.62 -15.52 19.48
N ALA A 84 -23.27 -14.96 18.47
CA ALA A 84 -24.32 -13.97 18.68
C ALA A 84 -25.44 -14.58 19.54
N SER A 85 -25.83 -13.91 20.61
CA SER A 85 -27.02 -14.29 21.37
C SER A 85 -28.24 -13.71 20.70
N ASP A 86 -28.88 -14.47 19.81
CA ASP A 86 -30.24 -14.16 19.39
C ASP A 86 -31.17 -14.50 20.58
N ALA A 87 -32.17 -13.66 20.88
CA ALA A 87 -32.99 -13.74 22.09
C ALA A 87 -33.81 -15.04 22.24
N GLU A 88 -33.86 -15.87 21.19
CA GLU A 88 -34.70 -17.06 21.08
C GLU A 88 -33.92 -18.39 20.97
N GLU A 89 -32.60 -18.38 20.73
CA GLU A 89 -31.78 -19.60 20.69
C GLU A 89 -30.96 -19.78 21.98
N PRO A 90 -30.77 -21.02 22.48
CA PRO A 90 -29.87 -21.28 23.59
C PRO A 90 -28.47 -20.75 23.25
N ARG A 91 -27.86 -19.98 24.17
CA ARG A 91 -26.51 -19.43 23.99
C ARG A 91 -25.56 -20.56 23.60
N ARG A 92 -25.08 -20.53 22.35
CA ARG A 92 -24.01 -21.41 21.88
C ARG A 92 -22.78 -21.18 22.77
N GLU A 93 -22.07 -22.25 23.07
CA GLU A 93 -20.94 -22.22 24.00
C GLU A 93 -19.80 -21.36 23.43
N THR A 94 -19.19 -20.54 24.29
CA THR A 94 -17.98 -19.78 23.96
C THR A 94 -16.83 -20.75 23.72
N LYS A 95 -16.19 -20.67 22.55
CA LYS A 95 -15.04 -21.52 22.19
C LYS A 95 -13.75 -20.72 22.22
N LYS A 96 -12.64 -21.40 22.52
CA LYS A 96 -11.29 -20.81 22.50
C LYS A 96 -10.33 -21.66 21.67
N LEU A 97 -9.36 -20.99 21.06
CA LEU A 97 -8.27 -21.59 20.29
C LEU A 97 -7.00 -20.78 20.53
N ASP A 98 -5.91 -21.48 20.86
CA ASP A 98 -4.59 -20.85 21.02
C ASP A 98 -3.76 -21.10 19.75
N ILE A 99 -3.24 -20.03 19.15
CA ILE A 99 -2.41 -20.06 17.94
C ILE A 99 -1.02 -19.51 18.30
N PRO A 100 0.08 -20.15 17.91
CA PRO A 100 1.42 -19.63 18.20
C PRO A 100 1.67 -18.28 17.50
N LEU A 101 2.14 -17.27 18.24
CA LEU A 101 2.49 -15.97 17.66
C LEU A 101 3.69 -16.09 16.71
N ARG A 102 4.67 -16.91 17.10
CA ARG A 102 5.90 -17.18 16.35
C ARG A 102 5.90 -18.62 15.85
N VAL A 103 5.77 -18.77 14.53
CA VAL A 103 6.01 -20.05 13.86
C VAL A 103 7.47 -20.11 13.42
N THR A 104 8.19 -21.16 13.82
CA THR A 104 9.63 -21.30 13.54
C THR A 104 9.91 -21.63 12.08
N SER A 105 11.11 -21.28 11.60
CA SER A 105 11.52 -21.59 10.23
C SER A 105 11.51 -23.10 9.89
N GLN A 106 11.63 -23.97 10.89
CA GLN A 106 11.53 -25.42 10.67
C GLN A 106 10.08 -25.86 10.44
N GLN A 107 9.15 -25.34 11.24
CA GLN A 107 7.71 -25.59 11.03
C GLN A 107 7.26 -25.06 9.67
N VAL A 108 7.68 -23.85 9.28
CA VAL A 108 7.32 -23.25 7.97
C VAL A 108 7.77 -24.11 6.77
N LYS A 109 8.87 -24.88 6.90
CA LYS A 109 9.35 -25.74 5.79
C LYS A 109 8.44 -26.93 5.52
N THR A 110 7.74 -27.43 6.54
CA THR A 110 6.86 -28.60 6.44
C THR A 110 5.41 -28.23 6.12
N MET A 111 5.06 -26.94 6.21
CA MET A 111 3.71 -26.44 5.95
C MET A 111 3.40 -26.38 4.45
N GLU A 112 2.15 -26.63 4.11
CA GLU A 112 1.64 -26.44 2.75
C GLU A 112 1.66 -24.96 2.35
N LYS A 113 2.09 -24.68 1.12
CA LYS A 113 2.15 -23.32 0.59
C LYS A 113 0.85 -22.96 -0.12
N LEU A 114 0.32 -21.80 0.22
CA LEU A 114 -0.88 -21.22 -0.39
C LEU A 114 -0.51 -19.95 -1.16
N THR A 115 -1.19 -19.68 -2.27
CA THR A 115 -1.09 -18.38 -2.95
C THR A 115 -2.25 -17.50 -2.52
N VAL A 116 -1.94 -16.39 -1.86
CA VAL A 116 -2.93 -15.41 -1.40
C VAL A 116 -2.84 -14.17 -2.26
N THR A 117 -3.92 -13.83 -2.97
CA THR A 117 -3.99 -12.65 -3.85
C THR A 117 -4.85 -11.58 -3.21
N MET A 118 -4.26 -10.42 -2.91
CA MET A 118 -4.93 -9.24 -2.36
C MET A 118 -4.70 -8.04 -3.26
N TYR A 119 -5.77 -7.33 -3.64
CA TYR A 119 -5.68 -6.11 -4.47
C TYR A 119 -4.77 -6.29 -5.70
N GLN A 120 -4.94 -7.42 -6.41
CA GLN A 120 -4.17 -7.82 -7.60
C GLN A 120 -2.67 -8.12 -7.36
N THR A 121 -2.22 -8.13 -6.11
CA THR A 121 -0.87 -8.54 -5.73
C THR A 121 -0.93 -9.87 -4.99
N SER A 122 -0.13 -10.85 -5.43
CA SER A 122 -0.06 -12.15 -4.79
C SER A 122 1.13 -12.23 -3.82
N THR A 123 1.00 -13.08 -2.81
CA THR A 123 2.09 -13.48 -1.93
C THR A 123 1.91 -14.94 -1.53
N THR A 124 3.01 -15.59 -1.19
CA THR A 124 2.99 -16.94 -0.64
C THR A 124 2.65 -16.87 0.84
N ALA A 125 1.70 -17.67 1.27
CA ALA A 125 1.37 -17.93 2.65
C ALA A 125 1.49 -19.44 2.93
N TYR A 126 1.28 -19.83 4.18
CA TYR A 126 1.36 -21.21 4.62
C TYR A 126 0.07 -21.61 5.32
N ASP A 127 -0.44 -22.79 5.03
CA ASP A 127 -1.58 -23.36 5.77
C ASP A 127 -1.13 -23.74 7.18
N MET A 128 -1.82 -23.23 8.21
CA MET A 128 -1.55 -23.56 9.61
C MET A 128 -1.91 -25.00 9.98
N GLY A 129 -2.73 -25.68 9.18
CA GLY A 129 -3.07 -27.09 9.33
C GLY A 129 -4.50 -27.34 9.83
N ALA A 130 -4.90 -28.62 9.73
CA ALA A 130 -6.26 -29.08 9.99
C ALA A 130 -6.80 -28.68 11.36
N GLU A 131 -5.98 -28.76 12.42
CA GLU A 131 -6.35 -28.37 13.79
C GLU A 131 -7.00 -26.97 13.84
N TYR A 132 -6.38 -25.98 13.19
CA TYR A 132 -6.89 -24.61 13.18
C TYR A 132 -8.03 -24.44 12.18
N ASN A 133 -7.91 -25.07 11.00
CA ASN A 133 -8.89 -24.96 9.93
C ASN A 133 -10.25 -25.53 10.33
N GLU A 134 -10.26 -26.71 10.97
CA GLU A 134 -11.47 -27.37 11.45
C GLU A 134 -12.16 -26.54 12.54
N TRP A 135 -11.41 -25.95 13.47
CA TRP A 135 -11.97 -25.10 14.51
C TRP A 135 -12.66 -23.85 13.95
N PHE A 136 -12.02 -23.14 13.01
CA PHE A 136 -12.66 -22.01 12.34
C PHE A 136 -13.85 -22.45 11.50
N THR A 137 -13.72 -23.56 10.77
CA THR A 137 -14.79 -24.14 9.94
C THR A 137 -16.03 -24.44 10.78
N GLU A 138 -15.85 -25.01 11.97
CA GLU A 138 -16.94 -25.30 12.90
C GLU A 138 -17.60 -24.01 13.41
N CYS A 139 -16.82 -22.98 13.74
CA CYS A 139 -17.35 -21.70 14.23
C CYS A 139 -18.08 -20.89 13.15
N PHE A 140 -17.60 -20.92 11.90
CA PHE A 140 -18.21 -20.20 10.77
C PHE A 140 -19.36 -20.98 10.11
N GLY A 141 -19.36 -22.31 10.22
CA GLY A 141 -20.33 -23.18 9.53
C GLY A 141 -20.03 -23.40 8.05
N TYR A 142 -18.84 -23.02 7.58
CA TYR A 142 -18.36 -23.25 6.22
C TYR A 142 -16.83 -23.44 6.23
N PRO A 143 -16.24 -24.13 5.23
CA PRO A 143 -14.82 -24.43 5.26
C PRO A 143 -13.93 -23.17 5.20
N VAL A 144 -13.00 -23.08 6.15
CA VAL A 144 -12.09 -21.94 6.33
C VAL A 144 -10.67 -22.45 6.56
N VAL A 145 -9.70 -21.76 5.95
CA VAL A 145 -8.26 -22.00 6.12
C VAL A 145 -7.61 -20.83 6.84
N LEU A 146 -6.81 -21.12 7.86
CA LEU A 146 -5.95 -20.15 8.55
C LEU A 146 -4.59 -20.09 7.85
N ALA A 147 -4.36 -19.00 7.12
CA ALA A 147 -3.11 -18.75 6.42
C ALA A 147 -2.14 -17.93 7.28
N TYR A 148 -0.88 -18.36 7.34
CA TYR A 148 0.23 -17.65 7.97
C TYR A 148 1.17 -17.05 6.91
N LEU A 149 1.52 -15.77 7.05
CA LEU A 149 2.34 -15.05 6.08
C LEU A 149 3.81 -15.53 6.04
N GLY A 150 4.37 -15.98 7.17
CA GLY A 150 5.80 -16.23 7.28
C GLY A 150 6.63 -14.96 7.05
N ALA A 151 7.83 -15.11 6.47
CA ALA A 151 8.70 -14.00 6.11
C ALA A 151 8.30 -13.30 4.79
N ASN A 152 7.20 -13.75 4.17
CA ASN A 152 6.77 -13.24 2.88
C ASN A 152 6.10 -11.88 3.02
N THR A 153 6.03 -11.17 1.90
CA THR A 153 5.47 -9.83 1.79
C THR A 153 4.93 -9.64 0.38
N ARG A 154 4.06 -8.66 0.18
CA ARG A 154 3.54 -8.27 -1.13
C ARG A 154 3.87 -6.82 -1.45
N GLY A 155 3.91 -6.50 -2.74
CA GLY A 155 4.00 -5.12 -3.19
C GLY A 155 2.69 -4.38 -2.92
N ILE A 156 2.77 -3.05 -2.93
CA ILE A 156 1.61 -2.16 -2.83
C ILE A 156 1.22 -1.75 -4.25
N LEU A 157 -0.01 -2.02 -4.65
CA LEU A 157 -0.54 -1.54 -5.92
C LEU A 157 -1.10 -0.13 -5.72
N GLY A 158 -0.62 0.83 -6.52
CA GLY A 158 -1.05 2.22 -6.49
C GLY A 158 0.02 3.16 -5.92
N THR A 159 0.39 4.15 -6.71
CA THR A 159 1.30 5.23 -6.30
C THR A 159 0.57 6.16 -5.34
N LEU A 160 0.99 6.21 -4.08
CA LEU A 160 0.63 7.33 -3.20
C LEU A 160 1.30 8.60 -3.79
N PRO A 161 0.56 9.67 -4.13
CA PRO A 161 1.13 10.78 -4.90
C PRO A 161 2.10 11.60 -4.04
N PRO A 162 2.91 12.44 -4.70
CA PRO A 162 4.34 12.31 -4.67
C PRO A 162 4.89 12.87 -3.37
N ARG A 163 5.95 12.22 -2.90
CA ARG A 163 7.07 12.90 -2.25
C ARG A 163 7.24 14.23 -2.99
N LYS A 164 7.02 15.38 -2.33
CA LYS A 164 7.35 16.67 -2.94
C LYS A 164 8.77 16.49 -3.46
N ARG A 165 8.92 16.48 -4.77
CA ARG A 165 10.21 16.55 -5.42
C ARG A 165 10.68 17.92 -4.98
N ASN A 166 11.46 17.98 -3.88
CA ASN A 166 12.43 19.04 -3.81
C ASN A 166 13.10 18.96 -5.17
N LYS A 167 13.10 20.07 -5.91
CA LYS A 167 13.97 20.22 -7.07
C LYS A 167 15.43 20.25 -6.58
N GLU A 168 15.80 19.38 -5.65
CA GLU A 168 17.17 19.00 -5.45
C GLU A 168 17.53 18.33 -6.77
N THR A 169 18.28 19.08 -7.56
CA THR A 169 18.98 18.53 -8.70
C THR A 169 19.77 17.31 -8.20
N VAL A 170 19.99 16.33 -9.08
CA VAL A 170 20.81 15.14 -8.75
C VAL A 170 22.13 15.56 -8.09
N TRP A 171 22.65 16.73 -8.50
CA TRP A 171 23.80 17.42 -7.93
C TRP A 171 23.65 17.83 -6.45
N GLU A 172 22.53 18.43 -6.04
CA GLU A 172 22.31 18.90 -4.67
C GLU A 172 22.13 17.75 -3.67
N SER A 173 21.44 16.67 -4.07
CA SER A 173 21.32 15.47 -3.23
C SER A 173 22.66 14.76 -3.08
N TRP A 174 23.43 14.70 -4.17
CA TRP A 174 24.77 14.13 -4.18
C TRP A 174 25.74 14.97 -3.33
N TRP A 175 25.71 16.30 -3.44
CA TRP A 175 26.56 17.17 -2.64
C TRP A 175 26.26 17.08 -1.15
N ARG A 176 25.00 16.97 -0.73
CA ARG A 176 24.64 16.86 0.68
C ARG A 176 25.11 15.54 1.31
N GLU A 177 25.02 14.42 0.59
CA GLU A 177 25.50 13.12 1.08
C GLU A 177 27.05 13.06 1.15
N VAL A 178 27.74 13.77 0.25
CA VAL A 178 29.21 13.89 0.29
C VAL A 178 29.68 14.89 1.36
N SER A 179 28.91 15.96 1.62
CA SER A 179 29.29 17.03 2.56
C SER A 179 28.87 16.79 4.03
N ASP A 180 27.88 15.95 4.29
CA ASP A 180 27.48 15.49 5.63
C ASP A 180 27.40 13.95 5.68
N PRO A 181 28.54 13.23 5.61
CA PRO A 181 28.57 11.78 5.58
C PRO A 181 28.17 11.19 6.94
N LYS A 182 26.89 10.87 7.12
CA LYS A 182 26.40 10.15 8.30
C LYS A 182 26.49 8.64 8.08
N GLY A 183 27.22 7.96 8.96
CA GLY A 183 27.40 6.51 8.94
C GLY A 183 28.54 6.04 8.04
N LYS A 184 28.91 4.76 8.18
CA LYS A 184 30.08 4.15 7.51
C LYS A 184 29.99 4.22 5.98
N GLU A 185 28.79 4.20 5.42
CA GLU A 185 28.56 4.21 3.96
C GLU A 185 28.77 5.61 3.34
N GLY A 186 28.33 6.68 4.01
CA GLY A 186 28.57 8.05 3.54
C GLY A 186 30.04 8.43 3.51
N ILE A 187 30.80 7.98 4.53
CA ILE A 187 32.25 8.20 4.60
C ILE A 187 32.98 7.49 3.44
N LEU A 188 32.57 6.26 3.13
CA LEU A 188 33.15 5.50 2.02
C LEU A 188 32.89 6.17 0.66
N MET A 189 31.67 6.70 0.45
CA MET A 189 31.30 7.43 -0.76
C MET A 189 32.06 8.75 -0.91
N GLY A 190 32.25 9.49 0.20
CA GLY A 190 33.07 10.70 0.21
C GLY A 190 34.53 10.43 -0.14
N LEU A 191 35.15 9.40 0.45
CA LEU A 191 36.53 9.00 0.16
C LEU A 191 36.70 8.55 -1.30
N LEU A 192 35.73 7.82 -1.86
CA LEU A 192 35.75 7.39 -3.25
C LEU A 192 35.63 8.57 -4.22
N ALA A 193 34.79 9.56 -3.92
CA ALA A 193 34.66 10.78 -4.71
C ALA A 193 35.96 11.61 -4.72
N VAL A 194 36.64 11.72 -3.58
CA VAL A 194 37.95 12.38 -3.46
C VAL A 194 39.02 11.62 -4.26
N TYR A 195 39.05 10.30 -4.17
CA TYR A 195 39.99 9.47 -4.94
C TYR A 195 39.81 9.63 -6.46
N ILE A 196 38.56 9.62 -6.94
CA ILE A 196 38.26 9.82 -8.36
C ILE A 196 38.62 11.24 -8.80
N SER A 197 38.27 12.25 -8.01
CA SER A 197 38.62 13.65 -8.32
C SER A 197 40.13 13.84 -8.35
N GLY A 198 40.86 13.25 -7.40
CA GLY A 198 42.32 13.28 -7.35
C GLY A 198 42.96 12.61 -8.55
N THR A 199 42.46 11.45 -9.00
CA THR A 199 43.01 10.77 -10.19
C THR A 199 42.73 11.51 -11.50
N VAL A 200 41.58 12.18 -11.62
CA VAL A 200 41.26 13.04 -12.78
C VAL A 200 42.13 14.29 -12.80
N ILE A 201 42.32 14.95 -11.65
CA ILE A 201 43.17 16.14 -11.53
C ILE A 201 44.64 15.79 -11.80
N TRP A 202 45.14 14.69 -11.23
CA TRP A 202 46.52 14.23 -11.45
C TRP A 202 46.80 13.90 -12.91
N LYS A 203 45.88 13.18 -13.57
CA LYS A 203 46.02 12.90 -15.01
C LYS A 203 45.84 14.13 -15.89
N GLY A 204 44.94 15.05 -15.52
CA GLY A 204 44.79 16.33 -16.21
C GLY A 204 46.05 17.18 -16.13
N TYR A 205 46.75 17.13 -14.99
CA TYR A 205 48.05 17.78 -14.81
C TYR A 205 49.14 17.19 -15.72
N ASP A 206 49.21 15.86 -15.84
CA ASP A 206 50.15 15.18 -16.76
C ASP A 206 49.90 15.57 -18.23
N VAL A 207 48.63 15.73 -18.64
CA VAL A 207 48.25 16.13 -20.01
C VAL A 207 48.67 17.57 -20.34
N VAL A 208 48.55 18.47 -19.36
CA VAL A 208 48.95 19.88 -19.53
C VAL A 208 50.48 20.02 -19.57
N GLN A 209 51.21 19.19 -18.81
CA GLN A 209 52.68 19.24 -18.75
C GLN A 209 53.36 18.56 -19.96
N GLN A 210 52.80 17.49 -20.52
CA GLN A 210 53.47 16.70 -21.56
C GLN A 210 52.99 16.97 -23.00
N GLY A 211 51.95 17.79 -23.18
CA GLY A 211 51.29 17.97 -24.47
C GLY A 211 50.50 16.73 -24.90
N MET A 212 49.41 16.91 -25.65
CA MET A 212 48.55 15.79 -26.07
C MET A 212 49.29 14.87 -27.05
N THR A 213 49.92 13.81 -26.53
CA THR A 213 50.34 12.65 -27.32
C THR A 213 49.16 11.66 -27.44
N SER A 214 49.12 10.90 -28.54
CA SER A 214 48.03 9.95 -28.85
C SER A 214 47.83 8.87 -27.78
N ASP A 215 48.81 8.67 -26.89
CA ASP A 215 48.75 7.70 -25.80
C ASP A 215 47.89 8.14 -24.61
N VAL A 216 47.58 9.44 -24.49
CA VAL A 216 46.66 9.95 -23.45
C VAL A 216 45.22 9.48 -23.72
N LEU A 217 44.88 9.31 -25.00
CA LEU A 217 43.63 8.67 -25.45
C LEU A 217 43.77 7.14 -25.55
N SER A 218 44.70 6.54 -24.81
CA SER A 218 44.83 5.09 -24.76
C SER A 218 43.51 4.48 -24.31
N VAL A 219 43.05 3.48 -25.08
CA VAL A 219 41.88 2.64 -24.81
C VAL A 219 41.77 2.23 -23.33
N LYS A 220 42.90 2.06 -22.63
CA LYS A 220 42.96 1.75 -21.18
C LYS A 220 42.35 2.83 -20.28
N THR A 221 42.54 4.12 -20.58
CA THR A 221 41.94 5.23 -19.81
C THR A 221 40.43 5.28 -20.03
N CYS A 222 39.97 5.10 -21.27
CA CYS A 222 38.54 5.01 -21.57
C CYS A 222 37.88 3.79 -20.89
N ILE A 223 38.55 2.64 -20.89
CA ILE A 223 38.06 1.43 -20.20
C ILE A 223 37.96 1.65 -18.68
N ASN A 224 38.96 2.27 -18.05
CA ASN A 224 38.95 2.48 -16.60
C ASN A 224 37.90 3.51 -16.17
N THR A 225 37.72 4.59 -16.93
CA THR A 225 36.66 5.57 -16.67
C THR A 225 35.28 4.96 -16.90
N PHE A 226 35.11 4.14 -17.94
CA PHE A 226 33.86 3.41 -18.17
C PHE A 226 33.57 2.40 -17.05
N ALA A 227 34.58 1.64 -16.60
CA ALA A 227 34.44 0.72 -15.47
C ALA A 227 34.07 1.45 -14.18
N ALA A 228 34.68 2.60 -13.90
CA ALA A 228 34.33 3.43 -12.74
C ALA A 228 32.88 3.95 -12.82
N VAL A 229 32.43 4.39 -14.00
CA VAL A 229 31.04 4.81 -14.23
C VAL A 229 30.07 3.64 -14.08
N VAL A 230 30.41 2.45 -14.57
CA VAL A 230 29.58 1.24 -14.41
C VAL A 230 29.49 0.82 -12.94
N VAL A 231 30.61 0.84 -12.21
CA VAL A 231 30.64 0.51 -10.77
C VAL A 231 29.87 1.56 -9.96
N LEU A 232 30.03 2.86 -10.25
CA LEU A 232 29.26 3.93 -9.61
C LEU A 232 27.78 3.82 -9.96
N SER A 233 27.43 3.48 -11.21
CA SER A 233 26.04 3.26 -11.63
C SER A 233 25.45 2.03 -10.96
N ALA A 234 26.23 0.96 -10.76
CA ALA A 234 25.80 -0.24 -10.04
C ALA A 234 25.66 0.00 -8.53
N LEU A 235 26.59 0.75 -7.93
CA LEU A 235 26.51 1.19 -6.53
C LEU A 235 25.35 2.16 -6.32
N HIS A 236 25.12 3.09 -7.25
CA HIS A 236 23.97 3.98 -7.25
C HIS A 236 22.65 3.23 -7.47
N TRP A 237 22.63 2.24 -8.37
CA TRP A 237 21.47 1.37 -8.59
C TRP A 237 21.16 0.49 -7.39
N THR A 238 22.17 0.02 -6.66
CA THR A 238 22.00 -0.80 -5.46
C THR A 238 21.62 0.05 -4.23
N THR A 239 22.17 1.25 -4.07
CA THR A 239 21.84 2.20 -2.99
C THR A 239 20.51 2.93 -3.21
N LEU A 240 20.18 3.32 -4.45
CA LEU A 240 18.89 3.92 -4.83
C LEU A 240 17.82 2.93 -5.26
N ARG A 241 18.06 1.62 -5.19
CA ARG A 241 16.96 0.65 -5.07
C ARG A 241 16.26 0.91 -3.75
N ARG A 242 15.44 1.98 -3.74
CA ARG A 242 14.26 2.11 -2.91
C ARG A 242 13.47 0.85 -3.21
N ARG A 243 13.68 -0.19 -2.39
CA ARG A 243 12.79 -1.34 -2.35
C ARG A 243 11.39 -0.74 -2.32
N GLU A 244 10.58 -1.10 -3.30
CA GLU A 244 9.16 -0.76 -3.30
C GLU A 244 8.63 -1.06 -1.89
N ASP A 245 7.84 -0.14 -1.32
CA ASP A 245 7.29 -0.38 0.00
C ASP A 245 6.46 -1.67 -0.06
N ARG A 246 6.79 -2.60 0.84
CA ARG A 246 6.15 -3.92 0.91
C ARG A 246 5.31 -4.00 2.16
N ILE A 247 4.21 -4.73 2.07
CA ILE A 247 3.28 -4.94 3.19
C ILE A 247 3.01 -6.43 3.37
N GLY A 248 2.51 -6.80 4.55
CA GLY A 248 1.98 -8.13 4.80
C GLY A 248 0.54 -8.26 4.33
N PHE A 249 -0.33 -8.80 5.20
CA PHE A 249 -1.77 -8.88 4.94
C PHE A 249 -2.55 -7.59 5.24
N SER A 250 -1.87 -6.48 5.51
CA SER A 250 -2.48 -5.13 5.55
C SER A 250 -3.07 -4.77 4.19
N ASP A 251 -4.07 -3.89 4.12
CA ASP A 251 -4.75 -3.56 2.85
C ASP A 251 -3.92 -2.61 1.97
N CYS A 252 -3.51 -1.47 2.53
CA CYS A 252 -2.78 -0.43 1.80
C CYS A 252 -1.46 -0.02 2.47
N ALA A 253 -1.41 0.02 3.81
CA ALA A 253 -0.23 0.46 4.55
C ALA A 253 -0.03 -0.33 5.84
N PRO A 254 1.22 -0.39 6.35
CA PRO A 254 1.58 -1.03 7.62
C PRO A 254 0.82 -0.50 8.84
N PHE A 255 0.62 0.82 8.91
CA PHE A 255 -0.03 1.47 10.05
C PHE A 255 -1.25 2.27 9.60
N LEU A 256 -2.30 2.23 10.41
CA LEU A 256 -3.41 3.17 10.36
C LEU A 256 -3.41 4.04 11.62
N ILE A 257 -3.39 5.36 11.43
CA ILE A 257 -3.37 6.35 12.50
C ILE A 257 -4.70 7.11 12.49
N ILE A 258 -5.32 7.27 13.66
CA ILE A 258 -6.52 8.08 13.86
C ILE A 258 -6.34 8.98 15.09
N SER A 259 -7.14 10.04 15.21
CA SER A 259 -7.20 10.85 16.43
C SER A 259 -8.43 10.52 17.29
N GLU A 260 -8.32 10.64 18.62
CA GLU A 260 -9.47 10.52 19.53
C GLU A 260 -10.49 11.61 19.25
N THR A 261 -10.05 12.86 19.04
CA THR A 261 -10.90 14.00 18.70
C THR A 261 -11.76 13.74 17.46
N SER A 262 -11.24 13.04 16.44
CA SER A 262 -12.04 12.61 15.29
C SER A 262 -13.06 11.54 15.63
N VAL A 263 -12.72 10.58 16.50
CA VAL A 263 -13.67 9.55 16.95
C VAL A 263 -14.79 10.21 17.75
N ASP A 264 -14.47 11.16 18.63
CA ASP A 264 -15.45 11.91 19.42
C ASP A 264 -16.43 12.69 18.51
N ASN A 265 -15.94 13.25 17.40
CA ASN A 265 -16.80 13.84 16.38
C ASN A 265 -17.75 12.83 15.74
N VAL A 266 -17.36 11.56 15.60
CA VAL A 266 -18.24 10.50 15.10
C VAL A 266 -19.23 10.07 16.17
N SER A 267 -18.80 9.92 17.42
CA SER A 267 -19.67 9.64 18.57
C SER A 267 -20.77 10.69 18.70
N ALA A 268 -20.44 11.98 18.52
CA ALA A 268 -21.44 13.06 18.54
C ALA A 268 -22.50 12.99 17.42
N ARG A 269 -22.35 12.10 16.43
CA ARG A 269 -23.34 11.85 15.36
C ARG A 269 -24.27 10.68 15.68
N LEU A 270 -24.00 9.93 16.75
CA LEU A 270 -24.82 8.83 17.26
C LEU A 270 -25.90 9.36 18.21
N PRO A 271 -26.92 8.54 18.51
CA PRO A 271 -27.90 8.85 19.55
C PRO A 271 -27.24 9.15 20.91
N GLU A 272 -27.94 9.91 21.75
CA GLU A 272 -27.46 10.24 23.09
C GLU A 272 -27.19 8.97 23.92
N GLY A 273 -26.02 8.91 24.56
CA GLY A 273 -25.57 7.75 25.34
C GLY A 273 -24.83 6.66 24.55
N GLU A 274 -24.74 6.77 23.22
CA GLU A 274 -23.94 5.86 22.38
C GLU A 274 -22.58 6.47 21.99
N GLU A 275 -21.51 5.72 22.17
CA GLU A 275 -20.16 6.09 21.72
C GLU A 275 -19.71 5.23 20.53
N MET A 276 -18.99 5.86 19.61
CA MET A 276 -18.41 5.14 18.48
C MET A 276 -17.27 4.23 18.95
N ASP A 277 -17.41 2.93 18.69
CA ASP A 277 -16.32 1.97 18.89
C ASP A 277 -15.18 2.26 17.90
N ARG A 278 -14.11 2.88 18.42
CA ARG A 278 -12.90 3.22 17.67
C ARG A 278 -12.23 2.01 17.00
N THR A 279 -12.39 0.80 17.55
CA THR A 279 -11.77 -0.42 17.01
C THR A 279 -12.37 -0.81 15.66
N LYS A 280 -13.60 -0.34 15.35
CA LYS A 280 -14.22 -0.51 14.01
C LYS A 280 -13.46 0.21 12.91
N PHE A 281 -12.73 1.29 13.22
CA PHE A 281 -11.81 1.92 12.26
C PHE A 281 -10.57 1.09 11.99
N ARG A 282 -10.28 0.11 12.85
CA ARG A 282 -9.10 -0.77 12.84
C ARG A 282 -7.75 -0.03 12.89
N PRO A 283 -7.59 1.02 13.71
CA PRO A 283 -6.34 1.77 13.82
C PRO A 283 -5.25 0.91 14.48
N ASN A 284 -3.99 1.17 14.17
CA ASN A 284 -2.85 0.65 14.93
C ASN A 284 -2.42 1.63 16.03
N ILE A 285 -2.50 2.94 15.74
CA ILE A 285 -2.13 4.00 16.68
C ILE A 285 -3.30 4.99 16.77
N VAL A 286 -3.73 5.28 17.99
CA VAL A 286 -4.74 6.30 18.28
C VAL A 286 -4.07 7.44 19.05
N VAL A 287 -4.10 8.63 18.47
CA VAL A 287 -3.46 9.84 19.00
C VAL A 287 -4.49 10.70 19.73
N SER A 288 -4.18 11.09 20.96
CA SER A 288 -4.97 12.01 21.78
C SER A 288 -4.41 13.44 21.66
N GLY A 289 -5.24 14.45 21.91
CA GLY A 289 -4.79 15.85 21.98
C GLY A 289 -4.71 16.60 20.65
N ALA A 290 -5.38 16.11 19.60
CA ALA A 290 -5.59 16.92 18.39
C ALA A 290 -6.54 18.09 18.70
N GLU A 291 -6.23 19.28 18.19
CA GLU A 291 -6.94 20.52 18.51
C GLU A 291 -8.36 20.51 17.94
N SER A 292 -8.55 19.86 16.79
CA SER A 292 -9.83 19.78 16.09
C SER A 292 -10.06 18.42 15.45
N ALA A 293 -11.33 18.10 15.19
CA ALA A 293 -11.68 16.86 14.50
C ALA A 293 -11.11 16.84 13.08
N PHE A 294 -10.61 15.67 12.69
CA PHE A 294 -10.02 15.36 11.37
C PHE A 294 -8.75 16.13 11.03
N GLU A 295 -8.08 16.70 12.03
CA GLU A 295 -6.79 17.37 11.85
C GLU A 295 -5.73 16.42 11.27
N GLU A 296 -5.85 15.11 11.54
CA GLU A 296 -4.96 14.10 11.01
C GLU A 296 -4.92 14.04 9.48
N ASP A 297 -5.96 14.52 8.79
CA ASP A 297 -5.99 14.66 7.32
C ASP A 297 -4.78 15.42 6.78
N PHE A 298 -4.23 16.34 7.59
CA PHE A 298 -3.13 17.23 7.24
C PHE A 298 -1.79 16.77 7.80
N TRP A 299 -1.74 15.75 8.65
CA TRP A 299 -0.47 15.25 9.17
C TRP A 299 0.27 14.49 8.06
N THR A 300 1.51 14.90 7.81
CA THR A 300 2.38 14.27 6.79
C THR A 300 3.54 13.51 7.41
N GLU A 301 3.93 13.88 8.63
CA GLU A 301 5.00 13.22 9.37
C GLU A 301 4.74 13.34 10.87
N LEU A 302 4.82 12.20 11.55
CA LEU A 302 4.79 12.10 13.01
C LEU A 302 6.13 11.57 13.52
N ALA A 303 6.55 12.03 14.69
CA ALA A 303 7.59 11.40 15.48
C ALA A 303 6.95 10.76 16.71
N VAL A 304 7.28 9.49 16.95
CA VAL A 304 6.68 8.69 18.03
C VAL A 304 7.77 8.03 18.86
N GLY A 305 7.52 7.91 20.16
CA GLY A 305 8.39 7.16 21.07
C GLY A 305 9.66 7.93 21.47
N PRO A 306 10.46 7.32 22.36
CA PRO A 306 11.61 7.98 22.98
C PRO A 306 12.71 8.40 22.00
N ARG A 307 12.93 7.63 20.92
CA ARG A 307 13.94 7.96 19.89
C ARG A 307 13.35 8.75 18.72
N ARG A 308 12.09 9.19 18.83
CA ARG A 308 11.39 9.99 17.83
C ARG A 308 11.35 9.31 16.46
N SER A 309 11.00 8.03 16.44
CA SER A 309 10.77 7.25 15.23
C SER A 309 9.80 7.96 14.29
N ARG A 310 10.23 8.17 13.04
CA ARG A 310 9.45 8.89 12.04
C ARG A 310 8.45 7.97 11.35
N LEU A 311 7.19 8.37 11.40
CA LEU A 311 6.08 7.79 10.66
C LEU A 311 5.68 8.74 9.53
N LEU A 312 5.76 8.26 8.29
CA LEU A 312 5.42 9.00 7.08
C LEU A 312 3.97 8.72 6.70
N LEU A 313 3.12 9.74 6.78
CA LEU A 313 1.69 9.64 6.51
C LEU A 313 1.47 10.00 5.05
N THR A 314 1.16 9.00 4.24
CA THR A 314 1.26 9.10 2.77
C THR A 314 -0.09 8.99 2.08
N GLY A 315 -1.15 8.61 2.80
CA GLY A 315 -2.46 8.44 2.20
C GLY A 315 -3.60 8.53 3.20
N ASN A 316 -4.79 8.79 2.67
CA ASN A 316 -6.03 8.84 3.42
C ASN A 316 -6.67 7.45 3.47
N CYS A 317 -7.18 7.05 4.63
CA CYS A 317 -7.91 5.80 4.76
C CYS A 317 -9.35 5.99 4.31
N VAL A 318 -9.63 5.46 3.12
CA VAL A 318 -10.99 5.37 2.58
C VAL A 318 -11.76 4.32 3.38
N ARG A 319 -12.95 4.68 3.86
CA ARG A 319 -13.79 3.81 4.67
C ARG A 319 -14.84 3.09 3.86
N CYS A 320 -15.10 1.84 4.26
CA CYS A 320 -16.11 0.97 3.67
C CYS A 320 -17.18 0.58 4.69
N GLN A 321 -18.14 -0.25 4.29
CA GLN A 321 -19.28 -0.70 5.12
C GLN A 321 -18.89 -1.46 6.39
N SER A 322 -17.62 -1.82 6.58
CA SER A 322 -17.12 -2.40 7.83
C SER A 322 -17.44 -1.56 9.08
N LEU A 323 -17.60 -0.24 8.95
CA LEU A 323 -17.99 0.64 10.06
C LEU A 323 -19.42 0.41 10.55
N ASN A 324 -20.29 -0.12 9.69
CA ASN A 324 -21.69 -0.36 10.00
C ASN A 324 -21.92 -1.74 10.65
N VAL A 325 -20.87 -2.56 10.78
CA VAL A 325 -20.98 -3.88 11.39
C VAL A 325 -21.23 -3.72 12.88
N ASP A 326 -22.23 -4.41 13.40
CA ASP A 326 -22.45 -4.55 14.82
C ASP A 326 -21.62 -5.73 15.34
N TYR A 327 -20.75 -5.41 16.29
CA TYR A 327 -19.81 -6.35 16.88
C TYR A 327 -20.53 -7.33 17.81
N GLY A 328 -21.62 -6.93 18.47
CA GLY A 328 -22.38 -7.85 19.34
C GLY A 328 -23.07 -8.97 18.55
N THR A 329 -23.62 -8.64 17.38
CA THR A 329 -24.45 -9.56 16.59
C THR A 329 -23.72 -10.25 15.45
N GLY A 330 -22.55 -9.76 15.02
CA GLY A 330 -21.87 -10.32 13.85
C GLY A 330 -22.59 -10.02 12.54
N LYS A 331 -23.49 -9.03 12.52
CA LYS A 331 -24.34 -8.67 11.37
C LYS A 331 -24.14 -7.18 11.03
N ILE A 332 -24.63 -6.75 9.87
CA ILE A 332 -24.73 -5.31 9.60
C ILE A 332 -25.71 -4.72 10.61
N GLY A 333 -25.27 -3.71 11.35
CA GLY A 333 -26.07 -3.04 12.37
C GLY A 333 -27.33 -2.42 11.75
N THR A 334 -28.41 -2.42 12.53
CA THR A 334 -29.65 -1.73 12.19
C THR A 334 -29.69 -0.36 12.87
N GLY A 335 -30.55 0.54 12.39
CA GLY A 335 -30.74 1.87 12.99
C GLY A 335 -29.56 2.84 12.78
N GLU A 336 -29.44 3.81 13.71
CA GLU A 336 -28.51 4.94 13.60
C GLU A 336 -27.04 4.49 13.66
N SER A 337 -26.71 3.58 14.58
CA SER A 337 -25.38 2.96 14.72
C SER A 337 -24.97 2.09 13.52
N GLY A 338 -25.95 1.52 12.81
CA GLY A 338 -25.74 0.80 11.54
C GLY A 338 -25.52 1.70 10.31
N SER A 339 -25.60 3.03 10.47
CA SER A 339 -25.57 3.99 9.37
C SER A 339 -24.37 4.95 9.40
N ILE A 340 -23.34 4.66 10.22
CA ILE A 340 -22.16 5.51 10.41
C ILE A 340 -21.47 5.87 9.09
N LEU A 341 -21.30 4.91 8.18
CA LEU A 341 -20.71 5.20 6.87
C LEU A 341 -21.52 6.27 6.12
N LYS A 342 -22.86 6.20 6.16
CA LYS A 342 -23.75 7.19 5.54
C LYS A 342 -23.64 8.56 6.20
N LYS A 343 -23.50 8.61 7.53
CA LYS A 343 -23.26 9.86 8.27
C LYS A 343 -21.92 10.50 7.88
N LEU A 344 -20.85 9.72 7.75
CA LEU A 344 -19.54 10.20 7.28
C LEU A 344 -19.57 10.61 5.81
N MET A 345 -20.34 9.93 4.96
CA MET A 345 -20.46 10.30 3.53
C MET A 345 -21.00 11.72 3.32
N LYS A 346 -21.69 12.33 4.29
CA LYS A 346 -22.25 13.68 4.13
C LYS A 346 -21.16 14.75 3.95
N ASP A 347 -20.05 14.63 4.68
CA ASP A 347 -19.03 15.67 4.81
C ASP A 347 -17.59 15.15 4.67
N ARG A 348 -17.36 13.83 4.76
CA ARG A 348 -16.02 13.22 4.72
C ARG A 348 -15.58 12.69 3.36
N ARG A 349 -16.32 12.98 2.28
CA ARG A 349 -15.88 12.77 0.89
C ARG A 349 -14.91 13.87 0.45
N VAL A 350 -13.82 14.03 1.20
CA VAL A 350 -12.87 15.14 1.09
C VAL A 350 -11.68 14.84 0.18
N ASP A 351 -11.48 13.58 -0.19
CA ASP A 351 -10.38 13.15 -1.05
C ASP A 351 -10.81 13.19 -2.53
N ARG A 352 -10.11 13.99 -3.33
CA ARG A 352 -10.40 14.17 -4.75
C ARG A 352 -10.26 12.89 -5.57
N GLY A 353 -9.44 11.95 -5.11
CA GLY A 353 -9.21 10.68 -5.81
C GLY A 353 -10.06 9.53 -5.29
N ALA A 354 -10.79 9.71 -4.18
CA ALA A 354 -11.78 8.78 -3.66
C ALA A 354 -13.14 9.48 -3.45
N LYS A 355 -13.68 10.07 -4.54
CA LYS A 355 -14.86 10.97 -4.50
C LYS A 355 -16.12 10.36 -3.91
N PHE A 356 -16.26 9.04 -3.96
CA PHE A 356 -17.48 8.34 -3.56
C PHE A 356 -17.45 7.79 -2.13
N SER A 357 -16.29 7.83 -1.47
CA SER A 357 -16.11 7.16 -0.19
C SER A 357 -15.57 8.14 0.86
N PRO A 358 -16.04 8.06 2.11
CA PRO A 358 -15.56 8.95 3.14
C PRO A 358 -14.16 8.57 3.61
N VAL A 359 -13.41 9.57 4.07
CA VAL A 359 -12.08 9.40 4.65
C VAL A 359 -12.12 9.50 6.17
N PHE A 360 -11.48 8.55 6.83
CA PHE A 360 -11.22 8.60 8.26
C PHE A 360 -9.89 7.89 8.59
N GLY A 361 -8.94 8.64 9.12
CA GLY A 361 -7.61 8.15 9.45
C GLY A 361 -6.61 8.21 8.30
N ARG A 362 -5.34 7.98 8.64
CA ARG A 362 -4.18 8.13 7.77
C ARG A 362 -3.36 6.85 7.69
N TYR A 363 -3.06 6.46 6.46
CA TYR A 363 -2.11 5.41 6.17
C TYR A 363 -0.69 5.92 6.38
N SER A 364 0.11 5.12 7.10
CA SER A 364 1.46 5.49 7.47
C SER A 364 2.47 4.37 7.26
N PHE A 365 3.70 4.78 6.95
CA PHE A 365 4.87 3.94 6.74
C PHE A 365 5.97 4.33 7.73
N LEU A 366 6.73 3.36 8.19
CA LEU A 366 7.88 3.62 9.05
C LEU A 366 9.07 4.10 8.21
N ASP A 367 9.74 5.16 8.67
CA ASP A 367 11.03 5.53 8.11
C ASP A 367 12.05 4.40 8.35
N ARG A 368 12.87 4.06 7.36
CA ARG A 368 13.71 2.84 7.40
C ARG A 368 14.71 2.84 8.54
N LEU A 369 15.12 4.02 8.99
CA LEU A 369 16.07 4.21 10.09
C LEU A 369 15.43 4.02 11.48
N ALA A 370 14.10 3.88 11.54
CA ALA A 370 13.30 3.79 12.75
C ALA A 370 12.82 2.36 13.09
N ALA A 371 13.22 1.34 12.32
CA ALA A 371 12.84 -0.04 12.57
C ALA A 371 13.45 -0.60 13.87
N GLY A 372 12.64 -1.37 14.61
CA GLY A 372 13.05 -2.06 15.84
C GLY A 372 12.87 -1.23 17.12
N GLU A 373 12.39 0.01 17.04
CA GLU A 373 12.06 0.78 18.25
C GLU A 373 10.78 0.27 18.89
N GLN A 374 10.82 0.06 20.21
CA GLN A 374 9.64 -0.21 21.02
C GLN A 374 8.98 1.10 21.43
N ILE A 375 7.66 1.18 21.22
CA ILE A 375 6.82 2.31 21.65
C ILE A 375 5.76 1.82 22.64
N ARG A 376 5.32 2.70 23.54
CA ARG A 376 4.40 2.37 24.64
C ARG A 376 3.19 3.27 24.67
N VAL A 377 2.07 2.74 25.17
CA VAL A 377 0.90 3.55 25.51
C VAL A 377 1.33 4.65 26.47
N GLY A 378 0.93 5.88 26.15
CA GLY A 378 1.34 7.07 26.89
C GLY A 378 2.53 7.83 26.28
N ASP A 379 3.31 7.26 25.35
CA ASP A 379 4.39 8.05 24.74
C ASP A 379 3.82 9.25 23.98
N GLU A 380 4.65 10.30 23.92
CA GLU A 380 4.38 11.51 23.17
C GLU A 380 4.40 11.23 21.66
N VAL A 381 3.43 11.80 20.96
CA VAL A 381 3.37 11.81 19.50
C VAL A 381 3.48 13.26 19.04
N GLN A 382 4.58 13.60 18.39
CA GLN A 382 4.80 14.94 17.88
C GLN A 382 4.43 15.01 16.39
N VAL A 383 3.59 15.97 16.03
CA VAL A 383 3.34 16.31 14.62
C VAL A 383 4.54 17.11 14.09
N VAL A 384 5.45 16.43 13.39
CA VAL A 384 6.68 17.04 12.85
C VAL A 384 6.36 17.93 11.66
N ARG A 385 5.41 17.50 10.81
CA ARG A 385 5.09 18.23 9.58
C ARG A 385 3.62 18.12 9.20
N ARG A 386 3.03 19.27 8.88
CA ARG A 386 1.67 19.39 8.35
C ARG A 386 1.69 19.77 6.86
N GLY A 387 0.78 19.18 6.10
CA GLY A 387 0.46 19.58 4.74
C GLY A 387 -0.48 20.79 4.74
N LYS A 388 -0.35 21.64 3.72
CA LYS A 388 -1.31 22.75 3.49
C LYS A 388 -2.63 22.27 2.89
N GLU A 389 -2.57 21.17 2.14
CA GLU A 389 -3.70 20.55 1.47
C GLU A 389 -3.77 19.08 1.89
N ARG A 390 -4.97 18.50 1.78
CA ARG A 390 -5.17 17.07 1.99
C ARG A 390 -4.42 16.28 0.93
N THR A 391 -3.86 15.13 1.32
CA THR A 391 -3.35 14.18 0.34
C THR A 391 -4.50 13.71 -0.56
N VAL A 392 -4.20 13.42 -1.82
CA VAL A 392 -5.14 12.80 -2.75
C VAL A 392 -4.78 11.33 -2.85
N VAL A 393 -5.72 10.41 -2.67
CA VAL A 393 -5.47 9.00 -2.96
C VAL A 393 -5.63 8.78 -4.46
N VAL A 394 -4.57 8.39 -5.16
CA VAL A 394 -4.72 7.99 -6.57
C VAL A 394 -5.33 6.60 -6.59
N GLN A 395 -6.63 6.51 -6.87
CA GLN A 395 -7.33 5.24 -7.02
C GLN A 395 -6.71 4.45 -8.19
N CYS A 396 -6.48 3.15 -7.97
CA CYS A 396 -6.03 2.21 -9.00
C CYS A 396 -7.01 2.22 -10.19
N VAL A 397 -6.66 2.93 -11.25
CA VAL A 397 -7.21 2.67 -12.57
C VAL A 397 -6.31 1.62 -13.22
N SER A 398 -6.89 0.47 -13.58
CA SER A 398 -6.22 -0.57 -14.35
C SER A 398 -5.60 0.05 -15.60
N GLY A 399 -4.28 -0.08 -15.74
CA GLY A 399 -3.55 0.49 -16.87
C GLY A 399 -2.38 -0.40 -17.25
N SER A 400 -2.68 -1.50 -17.94
CA SER A 400 -1.70 -2.25 -18.72
C SER A 400 -1.25 -1.42 -19.92
N VAL A 401 -0.50 -0.34 -19.73
CA VAL A 401 0.24 0.29 -20.82
C VAL A 401 1.42 1.07 -20.22
N CYS A 402 2.64 0.65 -20.48
CA CYS A 402 3.68 1.47 -21.15
C CYS A 402 5.07 0.86 -20.92
N LEU A 403 5.46 -0.06 -21.81
CA LEU A 403 6.87 -0.48 -21.95
C LEU A 403 7.40 -0.24 -23.38
N ILE A 404 6.62 0.41 -24.25
CA ILE A 404 6.98 0.60 -25.68
C ILE A 404 7.39 2.06 -26.00
N SER A 405 7.19 3.03 -25.10
CA SER A 405 7.53 4.43 -25.42
C SER A 405 9.00 4.82 -25.18
N PHE A 406 9.83 3.92 -24.65
CA PHE A 406 11.26 4.21 -24.36
C PHE A 406 12.22 3.65 -25.43
N LEU A 407 11.76 2.73 -26.29
CA LEU A 407 12.59 2.08 -27.31
C LEU A 407 12.57 2.78 -28.68
N LEU A 408 11.59 3.64 -28.96
CA LEU A 408 11.46 4.34 -30.25
C LEU A 408 12.20 5.69 -30.30
N THR A 409 12.66 6.22 -29.16
CA THR A 409 13.43 7.48 -29.10
C THR A 409 14.93 7.28 -29.33
N LEU A 410 15.41 6.03 -29.35
CA LEU A 410 16.83 5.68 -29.56
C LEU A 410 17.18 5.31 -31.01
N LEU A 411 16.22 5.28 -31.93
CA LEU A 411 16.44 4.85 -33.32
C LEU A 411 16.26 5.93 -34.39
N ASN A 412 16.02 7.20 -34.03
CA ASN A 412 15.88 8.30 -35.01
C ASN A 412 16.86 9.45 -34.75
N LEU A 413 18.15 9.13 -34.81
CA LEU A 413 19.21 10.12 -35.03
C LEU A 413 20.09 9.67 -36.18
N THR A 414 19.63 9.89 -37.42
CA THR A 414 20.50 10.24 -38.55
C THR A 414 19.69 10.84 -39.69
N SER A 415 20.02 12.11 -39.99
CA SER A 415 19.92 12.76 -41.30
C SER A 415 18.52 13.19 -41.80
N ILE A 416 18.30 14.51 -41.95
CA ILE A 416 18.43 15.22 -43.24
C ILE A 416 18.04 16.71 -43.08
N HIS A 417 18.80 17.51 -43.82
CA HIS A 417 18.81 18.95 -44.07
C HIS A 417 17.52 19.78 -44.12
N ARG A 418 17.72 21.07 -43.78
CA ARG A 418 17.13 22.32 -44.32
C ARG A 418 15.91 22.17 -45.25
N CYS A 419 14.80 22.78 -44.83
CA CYS A 419 14.12 23.77 -45.66
C CYS A 419 13.35 24.73 -44.76
N GLY A 420 13.65 26.02 -44.84
CA GLY A 420 12.90 27.07 -44.15
C GLY A 420 11.61 27.40 -44.90
N LEU A 421 10.66 27.99 -44.18
CA LEU A 421 9.78 29.07 -44.66
C LEU A 421 8.97 29.62 -43.46
N ASN A 422 9.27 30.88 -43.16
CA ASN A 422 8.40 31.96 -42.70
C ASN A 422 7.33 31.71 -41.61
N GLY A 423 7.65 32.23 -40.42
CA GLY A 423 6.98 33.39 -39.82
C GLY A 423 5.45 33.42 -39.75
N GLN A 424 4.93 33.32 -38.53
CA GLN A 424 4.01 34.34 -37.99
C GLN A 424 3.92 34.21 -36.45
N ASP A 425 4.30 35.28 -35.78
CA ASP A 425 3.99 35.55 -34.38
C ASP A 425 2.48 35.81 -34.24
N PHE A 426 1.84 35.22 -33.23
CA PHE A 426 0.69 35.83 -32.58
C PHE A 426 0.71 35.57 -31.07
N THR A 427 0.86 36.67 -30.35
CA THR A 427 0.76 36.82 -28.90
C THR A 427 -0.70 36.91 -28.44
N LYS A 428 -0.99 36.34 -27.25
CA LYS A 428 -2.05 36.66 -26.27
C LYS A 428 -3.53 36.45 -26.68
N ASN A 429 -4.23 35.54 -25.99
CA ASN A 429 -5.14 35.89 -24.86
C ASN A 429 -5.60 34.61 -24.11
N PRO A 430 -5.94 34.69 -22.80
CA PRO A 430 -6.49 33.59 -22.01
C PRO A 430 -8.02 33.53 -22.16
N ASP A 431 -8.63 32.52 -21.54
CA ASP A 431 -10.07 32.21 -21.50
C ASP A 431 -10.67 31.57 -22.75
N THR A 432 -10.76 30.24 -22.70
CA THR A 432 -12.01 29.54 -23.03
C THR A 432 -11.93 28.10 -22.52
N SER A 433 -12.74 27.81 -21.52
CA SER A 433 -13.10 26.48 -21.06
C SER A 433 -13.94 25.78 -22.14
N GLN A 434 -13.44 24.69 -22.72
CA GLN A 434 -14.31 23.71 -23.37
C GLN A 434 -13.67 22.32 -23.35
N SER A 435 -14.41 21.41 -22.72
CA SER A 435 -14.11 20.00 -22.54
C SER A 435 -14.28 19.26 -23.86
N TYR A 436 -13.24 18.56 -24.31
CA TYR A 436 -13.39 17.50 -25.31
C TYR A 436 -12.58 16.26 -24.90
N ALA A 437 -13.32 15.27 -24.39
CA ALA A 437 -12.87 13.89 -24.32
C ALA A 437 -12.98 13.29 -25.73
N ALA A 438 -11.84 13.02 -26.38
CA ALA A 438 -11.79 12.28 -27.63
C ALA A 438 -11.14 10.91 -27.37
N ALA A 439 -11.99 9.88 -27.39
CA ALA A 439 -11.60 8.48 -27.37
C ALA A 439 -10.79 8.16 -28.64
N TRP A 440 -9.55 7.72 -28.46
CA TRP A 440 -8.76 7.14 -29.55
C TRP A 440 -9.04 5.65 -29.64
N ASN A 441 -9.84 5.29 -30.66
CA ASN A 441 -10.04 3.92 -31.09
C ASN A 441 -8.88 3.50 -32.00
N LEU A 442 -8.14 2.47 -31.59
CA LEU A 442 -7.09 1.83 -32.38
C LEU A 442 -7.74 1.03 -33.52
N ARG A 443 -7.75 1.58 -34.74
CA ARG A 443 -7.83 0.83 -36.00
C ARG A 443 -7.54 1.79 -37.16
N THR A 444 -6.95 1.24 -38.22
CA THR A 444 -6.59 1.85 -39.52
C THR A 444 -5.29 2.64 -39.61
N LEU A 445 -4.19 1.94 -39.88
CA LEU A 445 -3.10 2.38 -40.78
C LEU A 445 -2.31 1.15 -41.27
N THR A 446 -2.91 0.33 -42.13
CA THR A 446 -2.18 -0.58 -43.03
C THR A 446 -3.11 -0.96 -44.19
N SER A 447 -3.13 -0.17 -45.25
CA SER A 447 -3.59 -0.63 -46.57
C SER A 447 -2.99 0.25 -47.67
N ALA A 448 -1.89 -0.21 -48.25
CA ALA A 448 -1.45 0.19 -49.57
C ALA A 448 -0.65 -0.97 -50.15
N PHE A 449 -1.33 -1.91 -50.79
CA PHE A 449 -0.89 -2.64 -52.00
C PHE A 449 -2.08 -3.46 -52.51
N ILE A 450 -2.59 -3.07 -53.67
CA ILE A 450 -3.63 -3.72 -54.50
C ILE A 450 -2.86 -4.55 -55.55
N PRO A 451 -3.28 -5.80 -55.91
CA PRO A 451 -4.28 -6.01 -56.97
C PRO A 451 -5.39 -7.01 -56.65
N THR A 452 -6.61 -6.62 -57.07
CA THR A 452 -7.85 -7.39 -57.30
C THR A 452 -7.72 -8.45 -58.43
N PRO A 453 -8.72 -9.29 -58.82
CA PRO A 453 -10.17 -9.32 -58.44
C PRO A 453 -10.89 -10.71 -58.27
N ARG A 454 -12.10 -10.64 -57.64
CA ARG A 454 -13.40 -11.35 -57.93
C ARG A 454 -13.62 -12.85 -57.53
N PRO A 455 -14.88 -13.33 -57.37
CA PRO A 455 -15.91 -12.89 -56.40
C PRO A 455 -16.76 -14.06 -55.78
N ALA A 456 -17.73 -13.68 -54.93
CA ALA A 456 -19.03 -14.33 -54.66
C ALA A 456 -19.16 -15.46 -53.61
N LEU A 457 -19.99 -15.21 -52.57
CA LEU A 457 -21.24 -15.92 -52.20
C LEU A 457 -21.75 -15.32 -50.87
N GLN A 458 -22.83 -14.52 -50.83
CA GLN A 458 -24.26 -14.89 -50.68
C GLN A 458 -24.67 -15.46 -49.29
N LEU A 459 -25.57 -14.68 -48.64
CA LEU A 459 -26.79 -15.09 -47.90
C LEU A 459 -26.79 -15.37 -46.38
N LYS A 460 -27.42 -14.41 -45.66
CA LYS A 460 -28.75 -14.46 -44.98
C LYS A 460 -28.90 -15.03 -43.54
N ALA A 461 -29.47 -14.18 -42.67
CA ALA A 461 -30.54 -14.45 -41.68
C ALA A 461 -30.93 -13.07 -41.06
N ARG A 462 -32.11 -12.43 -41.20
CA ARG A 462 -33.50 -12.70 -40.69
C ARG A 462 -33.49 -13.35 -39.29
N GLY A 463 -34.10 -12.85 -38.22
CA GLY A 463 -35.03 -11.75 -37.92
C GLY A 463 -35.76 -12.06 -36.59
N CYS A 464 -36.49 -11.07 -36.04
CA CYS A 464 -37.49 -11.13 -34.93
C CYS A 464 -36.96 -10.96 -33.48
N THR A 465 -37.13 -9.79 -32.82
CA THR A 465 -38.26 -9.30 -31.97
C THR A 465 -38.44 -10.10 -30.67
N GLY A 466 -38.56 -9.58 -29.44
CA GLY A 466 -38.59 -8.23 -28.85
C GLY A 466 -39.01 -8.34 -27.37
N VAL A 467 -38.96 -7.20 -26.66
CA VAL A 467 -39.79 -6.80 -25.49
C VAL A 467 -39.27 -7.00 -24.04
N THR A 468 -39.15 -5.84 -23.38
CA THR A 468 -39.26 -5.42 -21.94
C THR A 468 -38.18 -5.68 -20.90
N LEU A 469 -37.66 -4.55 -20.38
CA LEU A 469 -37.04 -4.33 -19.06
C LEU A 469 -38.09 -3.67 -18.13
N PRO A 470 -38.10 -3.95 -16.81
CA PRO A 470 -38.74 -3.07 -15.84
C PRO A 470 -37.73 -2.14 -15.16
N ALA A 471 -38.20 -0.92 -14.93
CA ALA A 471 -37.55 0.15 -14.19
C ALA A 471 -37.49 -0.14 -12.69
N PHE A 472 -36.43 0.34 -12.03
CA PHE A 472 -36.40 0.50 -10.58
C PHE A 472 -36.45 1.98 -10.23
N THR A 473 -37.44 2.32 -9.41
CA THR A 473 -37.73 3.65 -8.86
C THR A 473 -37.05 3.80 -7.50
N LEU A 474 -36.41 4.96 -7.32
CA LEU A 474 -36.03 5.72 -6.11
C LEU A 474 -35.46 4.99 -4.88
#